data_AF-A0A3M2EYB5-F1
#
_entry.id   AF-A0A3M2EYB5-F1
#
_cell.length_a   1.000
_cell.length_b   1.000
_cell.length_c   1.000
_cell.angle_alpha   90.00
_cell.angle_beta   90.00
_cell.angle_gamma   90.00
#
_symmetry.space_group_name_H-M   'P 1'
#
loop_
_entity.id
_entity.type
_entity.pdbx_description
1 polymer ?
#
loop_
_entity_poly.entity_id
_entity_poly.type
_entity_poly.pdbx_seq_one_letter_code
_entity_poly.pdbx_strand_id
1 'polypeptide(L)'
;MARARTHSVPRRGHQKEGESMSAGKGKESVSVFAVVDEIEEDLLVLVFDDNRKLTWPRKEAPAGTREGTVLRITLERDEEERKRREDKIRSLQQRLLERTRKGHGK
;
A
#
# COMPACT_ATOMS: atom_id res chain seq x y z
N MET A 1 68.57 -20.13 -0.08
CA MET A 1 67.67 -19.69 1.01
C MET A 1 66.27 -20.22 0.73
N ALA A 2 65.64 -20.79 1.77
CA ALA A 2 64.22 -21.05 2.03
C ALA A 2 63.29 -21.78 1.01
N ARG A 3 62.72 -22.89 1.51
CA ARG A 3 61.59 -23.69 1.01
C ARG A 3 60.24 -23.00 1.28
N ALA A 4 59.20 -23.33 0.49
CA ALA A 4 57.84 -23.71 0.96
C ALA A 4 56.90 -23.86 -0.28
N ARG A 5 56.50 -25.08 -0.65
CA ARG A 5 55.30 -25.83 -0.19
C ARG A 5 53.97 -25.29 -0.77
N THR A 6 53.50 -26.04 -1.77
CA THR A 6 52.09 -26.30 -2.10
C THR A 6 51.15 -26.24 -0.90
N HIS A 7 50.02 -25.54 -1.04
CA HIS A 7 48.75 -25.89 -0.39
C HIS A 7 47.59 -25.67 -1.37
N SER A 8 46.93 -26.79 -1.68
CA SER A 8 45.64 -26.89 -2.35
C SER A 8 44.53 -26.74 -1.29
N VAL A 9 43.50 -25.94 -1.57
CA VAL A 9 42.23 -25.91 -0.82
C VAL A 9 41.11 -25.44 -1.78
N PRO A 10 39.82 -25.79 -1.57
CA PRO A 10 39.08 -26.67 -2.47
C PRO A 10 37.92 -25.96 -3.18
N ARG A 11 37.36 -26.64 -4.18
CA ARG A 11 36.05 -26.30 -4.76
C ARG A 11 34.91 -26.82 -3.87
N ARG A 12 33.82 -26.04 -3.92
CA ARG A 12 32.41 -26.43 -3.82
C ARG A 12 31.77 -26.37 -2.42
N GLY A 13 30.78 -25.48 -2.32
CA GLY A 13 29.80 -25.41 -1.25
C GLY A 13 28.61 -24.55 -1.70
N HIS A 14 27.77 -25.10 -2.58
CA HIS A 14 26.38 -24.65 -2.67
C HIS A 14 25.65 -25.20 -1.44
N GLN A 15 25.12 -24.33 -0.60
CA GLN A 15 23.97 -24.51 0.31
C GLN A 15 23.48 -23.06 0.57
N LYS A 16 22.45 -22.56 -0.12
CA LYS A 16 21.01 -22.74 0.19
C LYS A 16 20.74 -22.62 1.69
N GLU A 17 20.16 -21.50 2.11
CA GLU A 17 18.76 -21.43 2.57
C GLU A 17 18.50 -20.17 3.38
N GLY A 18 17.36 -19.54 3.09
CA GLY A 18 16.72 -18.64 4.03
C GLY A 18 17.07 -17.17 3.89
N GLU A 19 16.96 -16.62 2.68
CA GLU A 19 16.36 -15.28 2.56
C GLU A 19 14.93 -15.41 3.09
N SER A 20 14.83 -15.41 4.43
CA SER A 20 13.62 -15.13 5.14
C SER A 20 13.36 -13.67 4.84
N MET A 21 12.71 -13.42 3.70
CA MET A 21 11.83 -12.27 3.57
C MET A 21 10.85 -12.40 4.72
N SER A 22 11.24 -11.83 5.86
CA SER A 22 10.34 -11.54 6.94
C SER A 22 9.35 -10.58 6.31
N ALA A 23 8.23 -11.15 5.84
CA ALA A 23 7.04 -10.44 5.48
C ALA A 23 6.69 -9.65 6.74
N GLY A 24 7.21 -8.41 6.80
CA GLY A 24 7.00 -7.54 7.93
C GLY A 24 5.51 -7.49 8.15
N LYS A 25 5.07 -7.80 9.38
CA LYS A 25 3.71 -7.50 9.82
C LYS A 25 3.40 -6.09 9.32
N GLY A 26 2.53 -5.98 8.32
CA GLY A 26 2.19 -4.69 7.73
C GLY A 26 1.74 -3.79 8.86
N LYS A 27 2.33 -2.59 8.97
CA LYS A 27 1.91 -1.63 9.98
C LYS A 27 0.41 -1.39 9.79
N GLU A 28 -0.37 -1.49 10.87
CA GLU A 28 -1.83 -1.28 10.85
C GLU A 28 -2.19 0.12 10.33
N SER A 29 -1.28 1.07 10.53
CA SER A 29 -1.30 2.39 9.92
C SER A 29 0.10 2.84 9.51
N VAL A 30 0.18 3.66 8.47
CA VAL A 30 1.40 4.37 8.06
C VAL A 30 1.08 5.87 7.94
N SER A 31 1.95 6.70 8.50
CA SER A 31 1.86 8.15 8.40
C SER A 31 3.03 8.69 7.61
N VAL A 32 2.76 9.60 6.70
CA VAL A 32 3.76 10.30 5.88
C VAL A 32 3.46 11.79 5.87
N PHE A 33 4.49 12.61 5.67
CA PHE A 33 4.34 14.05 5.47
C PHE A 33 4.45 14.37 3.99
N ALA A 34 3.69 15.37 3.55
CA ALA A 34 3.75 15.91 2.21
C ALA A 34 3.64 17.43 2.26
N VAL A 35 4.26 18.11 1.30
CA VAL A 35 4.16 19.55 1.13
C VAL A 35 3.18 19.84 0.00
N VAL A 36 2.34 20.86 0.17
CA VAL A 36 1.52 21.39 -0.93
C VAL A 36 2.45 22.12 -1.90
N ASP A 37 2.70 21.52 -3.05
CA ASP A 37 3.58 22.04 -4.11
C ASP A 37 2.81 23.08 -4.96
N GLU A 38 1.60 22.72 -5.37
CA GLU A 38 0.76 23.53 -6.25
C GLU A 38 -0.72 23.37 -5.88
N ILE A 39 -1.52 24.41 -6.12
CA ILE A 39 -2.97 24.33 -6.02
C ILE A 39 -3.63 24.81 -7.31
N GLU A 40 -4.10 23.87 -8.12
CA GLU A 40 -4.83 24.11 -9.37
C GLU A 40 -6.33 24.05 -9.07
N GLU A 41 -7.11 25.09 -9.37
CA GLU A 41 -8.58 25.17 -9.21
C GLU A 41 -9.19 24.27 -8.11
N ASP A 42 -9.51 23.01 -8.43
CA ASP A 42 -10.18 22.03 -7.56
C ASP A 42 -9.26 20.96 -6.92
N LEU A 43 -7.95 21.01 -7.18
CA LEU A 43 -6.96 20.00 -6.83
C LEU A 43 -5.75 20.60 -6.08
N LEU A 44 -5.21 19.82 -5.16
CA LEU A 44 -3.94 20.05 -4.48
C LEU A 44 -2.94 19.05 -5.03
N VAL A 45 -1.73 19.51 -5.33
CA VAL A 45 -0.60 18.65 -5.64
C VAL A 45 0.26 18.55 -4.38
N LEU A 46 0.28 17.36 -3.78
CA LEU A 46 1.08 17.05 -2.59
C LEU A 46 2.36 16.33 -3.00
N VAL A 47 3.51 16.83 -2.60
CA VAL A 47 4.82 16.22 -2.86
C VAL A 47 5.38 15.64 -1.57
N PHE A 48 5.75 14.35 -1.60
CA PHE A 48 6.40 13.66 -0.50
C PHE A 48 7.93 13.83 -0.56
N ASP A 49 8.62 13.46 0.52
CA ASP A 49 10.08 13.55 0.63
C ASP A 49 10.83 12.73 -0.45
N ASP A 50 10.21 11.70 -1.01
CA ASP A 50 10.75 10.87 -2.08
C ASP A 50 10.35 11.34 -3.50
N ASN A 51 9.90 12.58 -3.61
CA ASN A 51 9.42 13.22 -4.85
C ASN A 51 8.20 12.55 -5.50
N ARG A 52 7.52 11.62 -4.81
CA ARG A 52 6.21 11.16 -5.27
C ARG A 52 5.20 12.28 -5.17
N LYS A 53 4.21 12.26 -6.06
CA LYS A 53 3.10 13.22 -6.08
C LYS A 53 1.78 12.53 -5.75
N LEU A 54 0.93 13.19 -4.98
CA LEU A 54 -0.45 12.80 -4.73
C LEU A 54 -1.36 13.98 -5.06
N THR A 55 -2.30 13.76 -5.97
CA THR A 55 -3.35 14.73 -6.28
C THR A 55 -4.52 14.49 -5.33
N TRP A 56 -4.94 15.54 -4.62
CA TRP A 56 -6.03 15.47 -3.65
C TRP A 56 -7.09 16.55 -3.91
N PRO A 57 -8.39 16.30 -3.72
CA PRO A 57 -9.41 17.33 -3.89
C PRO A 57 -9.20 18.51 -2.94
N ARG A 58 -9.17 19.73 -3.48
CA ARG A 58 -9.01 20.98 -2.70
C ARG A 58 -10.09 21.14 -1.63
N LYS A 59 -11.31 20.71 -1.93
CA LYS A 59 -12.46 20.78 -1.02
C LYS A 59 -12.31 19.94 0.25
N GLU A 60 -11.40 18.97 0.24
CA GLU A 60 -11.14 18.05 1.35
C GLU A 60 -9.88 18.43 2.15
N ALA A 61 -9.18 19.51 1.76
CA ALA A 61 -8.06 20.01 2.53
C ALA A 61 -8.50 20.64 3.85
N PRO A 62 -7.63 20.59 4.89
CA PRO A 62 -7.81 21.37 6.10
C PRO A 62 -7.94 22.87 5.81
N ALA A 63 -8.70 23.57 6.65
CA ALA A 63 -8.85 25.02 6.55
C ALA A 63 -7.48 25.73 6.63
N GLY A 64 -7.28 26.73 5.76
CA GLY A 64 -6.03 27.49 5.72
C GLY A 64 -4.89 26.82 4.95
N THR A 65 -5.12 25.69 4.29
CA THR A 65 -4.13 25.05 3.39
C THR A 65 -3.75 25.98 2.25
N ARG A 66 -2.45 26.23 2.08
CA ARG A 66 -1.82 27.05 1.04
C ARG A 66 -0.59 26.34 0.48
N GLU A 67 -0.05 26.81 -0.64
CA GLU A 67 1.25 26.35 -1.15
C GLU A 67 2.33 26.46 -0.06
N GLY A 68 3.22 25.47 -0.01
CA GLY A 68 4.23 25.31 1.04
C GLY A 68 3.71 24.76 2.37
N THR A 69 2.39 24.52 2.53
CA THR A 69 1.84 23.92 3.75
C THR A 69 2.27 22.46 3.87
N VAL A 70 2.74 22.05 5.05
CA VAL A 70 3.04 20.63 5.34
C VAL A 70 1.77 19.95 5.86
N LEU A 71 1.35 18.88 5.19
CA LEU A 71 0.24 18.03 5.59
C LEU A 71 0.76 16.68 6.07
N ARG A 72 0.10 16.12 7.10
CA ARG A 72 0.31 14.74 7.54
C ARG A 72 -0.80 13.87 6.96
N ILE A 73 -0.43 12.87 6.18
CA ILE A 73 -1.33 11.88 5.61
C ILE A 73 -1.18 10.59 6.40
N THR A 74 -2.29 10.08 6.92
CA THR A 74 -2.35 8.79 7.62
C THR A 74 -3.16 7.83 6.77
N LEU A 75 -2.57 6.68 6.43
CA LEU A 75 -3.22 5.57 5.75
C LEU A 75 -3.40 4.45 6.78
N GLU A 76 -4.64 4.09 7.05
CA GLU A 76 -4.99 3.05 8.01
C GLU A 76 -5.75 1.92 7.32
N ARG A 77 -5.46 0.68 7.71
CA ARG A 77 -6.17 -0.48 7.18
C ARG A 77 -7.44 -0.70 8.01
N ASP A 78 -8.58 -0.39 7.41
CA ASP A 78 -9.90 -0.63 8.02
C ASP A 78 -10.46 -2.01 7.63
N GLU A 79 -10.21 -3.00 8.51
CA GLU A 79 -10.73 -4.36 8.34
C GLU A 79 -12.23 -4.46 8.56
N GLU A 80 -12.82 -3.58 9.38
CA GLU A 80 -14.24 -3.61 9.69
C GLU A 80 -15.06 -3.16 8.47
N GLU A 81 -14.68 -2.03 7.87
CA GLU A 81 -15.33 -1.52 6.67
C GLU A 81 -15.11 -2.44 5.47
N ARG A 82 -13.93 -3.10 5.35
CA ARG A 82 -13.70 -4.14 4.34
C ARG A 82 -14.71 -5.27 4.48
N LYS A 83 -14.86 -5.83 5.69
CA LYS A 83 -15.80 -6.93 5.96
C LYS A 83 -17.24 -6.51 5.69
N ARG A 84 -17.63 -5.31 6.11
CA ARG A 84 -18.97 -4.76 5.87
C ARG A 84 -19.28 -4.64 4.38
N ARG A 85 -18.31 -4.18 3.57
CA ARG A 85 -18.46 -4.10 2.11
C ARG A 85 -18.57 -5.49 1.48
N GLU A 86 -17.77 -6.46 1.92
CA GLU A 86 -17.86 -7.85 1.46
C GLU A 86 -19.23 -8.46 1.75
N ASP A 87 -19.76 -8.25 2.96
CA ASP A 87 -21.09 -8.76 3.36
C ASP A 87 -22.21 -8.11 2.54
N LYS A 88 -22.11 -6.81 2.25
CA LYS A 88 -23.07 -6.09 1.40
C LYS A 88 -23.06 -6.64 -0.04
N ILE A 89 -21.88 -6.87 -0.61
CA ILE A 89 -21.74 -7.44 -1.95
C ILE A 89 -22.35 -8.85 -1.99
N ARG A 90 -22.03 -9.70 -1.01
CA ARG A 90 -22.57 -11.05 -0.89
C ARG A 90 -24.10 -11.05 -0.82
N SER A 91 -24.68 -10.16 -0.02
CA SER A 91 -26.12 -10.00 0.09
C SER A 91 -26.76 -9.57 -1.24
N LEU A 92 -26.16 -8.64 -1.98
CA LEU A 92 -26.65 -8.22 -3.28
C LEU A 92 -26.61 -9.35 -4.32
N GLN A 93 -25.53 -10.13 -4.34
CA GLN A 93 -25.39 -11.29 -5.23
C GLN A 93 -26.46 -12.36 -4.93
N GLN A 94 -26.73 -12.63 -3.65
CA GLN A 94 -27.78 -13.57 -3.25
C GLN A 94 -29.16 -13.10 -3.72
N ARG A 95 -29.50 -11.82 -3.52
CA ARG A 95 -30.79 -11.26 -3.97
C ARG A 95 -30.98 -11.34 -5.48
N LEU A 96 -29.91 -11.17 -6.26
CA LEU A 96 -29.93 -11.33 -7.72
C LEU A 96 -30.18 -12.78 -8.11
N LEU A 97 -29.47 -13.73 -7.48
CA LEU A 97 -29.67 -15.17 -7.72
C LEU A 97 -31.09 -15.63 -7.39
N GLU A 98 -31.66 -15.15 -6.27
CA GLU A 98 -33.04 -15.45 -5.89
C GLU A 98 -34.07 -14.88 -6.87
N ARG A 99 -33.83 -13.69 -7.42
CA ARG A 99 -34.68 -13.09 -8.46
C ARG A 99 -34.63 -13.89 -9.77
N THR A 100 -33.43 -14.26 -10.23
CA THR A 100 -33.27 -15.01 -11.48
C THR A 100 -33.87 -16.40 -11.38
N ARG A 101 -33.77 -17.05 -10.21
CA ARG A 101 -34.39 -18.36 -9.94
C ARG A 101 -35.92 -18.30 -9.85
N LYS A 102 -36.50 -17.19 -9.40
CA LYS A 102 -37.97 -16.98 -9.40
C LYS A 102 -38.54 -16.56 -10.76
N GLY A 103 -37.72 -16.07 -11.68
CA GLY A 103 -38.15 -15.60 -13.01
C GLY A 103 -38.33 -16.68 -14.08
N HIS A 104 -37.75 -17.88 -13.92
CA HIS A 104 -37.78 -18.97 -14.91
C HIS A 104 -38.84 -20.06 -14.62
N GLY A 105 -39.83 -19.76 -13.78
CA GLY A 105 -40.89 -20.70 -13.39
C GLY A 105 -42.27 -20.38 -13.96
N LYS A 106 -42.36 -19.82 -15.18
CA LYS A 106 -43.63 -19.58 -15.87
C LYS A 106 -43.65 -20.26 -17.23
#